data_AF-A0A0S8GVA1-F1
#
_entry.id   AF-A0A0S8GVA1-F1
#
_cell.length_a   1.000
_cell.length_b   1.000
_cell.length_c   1.000
_cell.angle_alpha   90.00
_cell.angle_beta   90.00
_cell.angle_gamma   90.00
#
_symmetry.space_group_name_H-M   'P 1'
#
loop_
_entity.id
_entity.type
_entity.pdbx_description
1 polymer ?
#
loop_
_entity_poly.entity_id
_entity_poly.type
_entity_poly.pdbx_seq_one_letter_code
_entity_poly.pdbx_strand_id
1 'polypeptide(L)'
;MEKQDYPDLRQYTHLWHGLVSMGQWPGGPLRPYDGVGWTLPLQMGVAYKEMTDTLAEVDKTQITEARGSGGSVTGERDRCLVFGHADNNSFKAVYQLLDNGIGVSWADEGFEANGREYPAGTFMVDAEGSLRTIRRIASENGITMAYCDTEVEATVLGKPRLALYMAWSASADAGWIMYILDQFEYEYHLLRNAEVGAGNLNDRFDVIILPSQGASSIIDGRRKGTTPPDYVGGIGDEGVENLKEFVEKGGTLICNSGSCGLAIDYFKLPVRIASTGRGEEFMCPGAILKMDYDISHPLAYGMEEHGTMFFSGARVFELGPEEEQPEEQAEETRPGTQQAQQAQQVRPGQMRGRRRIQETQERAIPEVPEEELPKVVATFPDEKLLLSGWMIGAMYY
;
A
#
# COMPACT_ATOMS: atom_id res chain seq x y z
N MET A 1 14.80 2.98 -47.17
CA MET A 1 13.63 3.56 -46.50
C MET A 1 12.46 2.68 -46.82
N GLU A 2 12.00 1.90 -45.86
CA GLU A 2 10.80 1.09 -46.00
C GLU A 2 9.61 1.98 -45.65
N LYS A 3 8.74 2.24 -46.62
CA LYS A 3 7.52 3.02 -46.40
C LYS A 3 6.41 2.03 -46.07
N GLN A 4 6.06 1.91 -44.80
CA GLN A 4 4.89 1.16 -44.37
C GLN A 4 3.64 2.03 -44.57
N ASP A 5 2.89 1.74 -45.63
CA ASP A 5 1.54 2.25 -45.81
C ASP A 5 0.59 1.36 -44.98
N TYR A 6 0.20 1.87 -43.81
CA TYR A 6 -0.89 1.26 -43.04
C TYR A 6 -2.23 1.70 -43.64
N PRO A 7 -3.19 0.79 -43.87
CA PRO A 7 -4.53 1.16 -44.29
C PRO A 7 -5.21 2.01 -43.20
N ASP A 8 -6.14 2.89 -43.60
CA ASP A 8 -6.94 3.67 -42.64
C ASP A 8 -7.83 2.73 -41.83
N LEU A 9 -7.37 2.38 -40.63
CA LEU A 9 -7.99 1.37 -39.75
C LEU A 9 -9.42 1.75 -39.31
N ARG A 10 -9.84 3.01 -39.49
CA ARG A 10 -11.22 3.46 -39.26
C ARG A 10 -12.20 2.88 -40.28
N GLN A 11 -11.72 2.43 -41.44
CA GLN A 11 -12.53 1.87 -42.52
C GLN A 11 -12.70 0.35 -42.42
N TYR A 12 -11.98 -0.31 -41.50
CA TYR A 12 -11.97 -1.77 -41.33
C TYR A 12 -12.37 -2.18 -39.90
N THR A 13 -13.47 -1.62 -39.39
CA THR A 13 -14.01 -1.92 -38.05
C THR A 13 -14.32 -3.40 -37.82
N HIS A 14 -14.58 -4.18 -38.87
CA HIS A 14 -14.81 -5.62 -38.81
C HIS A 14 -13.54 -6.45 -38.44
N LEU A 15 -12.33 -5.92 -38.65
CA LEU A 15 -11.10 -6.54 -38.17
C LEU A 15 -10.96 -6.44 -36.64
N TRP A 16 -11.61 -5.46 -36.01
CA TRP A 16 -11.67 -5.33 -34.55
C TRP A 16 -12.62 -6.36 -33.92
N HIS A 17 -13.74 -6.65 -34.57
CA HIS A 17 -14.74 -7.60 -34.07
C HIS A 17 -14.24 -9.07 -34.03
N GLY A 18 -13.12 -9.39 -34.69
CA GLY A 18 -12.50 -10.73 -34.65
C GLY A 18 -11.35 -10.90 -33.67
N LEU A 19 -10.85 -9.83 -33.05
CA LEU A 19 -9.74 -9.84 -32.08
C LEU A 19 -10.20 -9.71 -30.63
N VAL A 20 -11.46 -9.38 -30.39
CA VAL A 20 -12.06 -9.27 -29.06
C VAL A 20 -13.46 -9.87 -29.12
N SER A 21 -13.69 -10.96 -28.38
CA SER A 21 -15.03 -11.43 -28.07
C SER A 21 -15.32 -11.15 -26.60
N MET A 22 -16.35 -10.36 -26.29
CA MET A 22 -16.96 -10.44 -24.97
C MET A 22 -17.83 -11.69 -24.94
N GLY A 23 -17.36 -12.73 -24.24
CA GLY A 23 -18.23 -13.83 -23.85
C GLY A 23 -19.13 -13.36 -22.71
N GLN A 24 -20.43 -13.23 -22.93
CA GLN A 24 -21.38 -13.24 -21.82
C GLN A 24 -21.53 -14.68 -21.35
N TRP A 25 -20.99 -14.98 -20.16
CA TRP A 25 -21.32 -16.21 -19.45
C TRP A 25 -22.60 -15.92 -18.64
N PRO A 26 -23.69 -16.70 -18.79
CA PRO A 26 -24.83 -16.60 -17.88
C PRO A 26 -24.35 -16.85 -16.45
N GLY A 27 -24.39 -15.81 -15.60
CA GLY A 27 -23.89 -15.86 -14.21
C GLY A 27 -22.43 -15.45 -13.99
N GLY A 28 -21.70 -15.06 -15.05
CA GLY A 28 -20.33 -14.56 -14.92
C GLY A 28 -20.27 -13.07 -14.54
N PRO A 29 -19.32 -12.64 -13.71
CA PRO A 29 -19.20 -11.27 -13.25
C PRO A 29 -18.90 -10.30 -14.41
N LEU A 30 -19.68 -9.22 -14.58
CA LEU A 30 -19.40 -8.16 -15.56
C LEU A 30 -18.09 -7.46 -15.18
N ARG A 31 -17.00 -7.77 -15.89
CA ARG A 31 -15.70 -7.16 -15.63
C ARG A 31 -15.66 -5.76 -16.25
N PRO A 32 -15.54 -4.68 -15.45
CA PRO A 32 -15.31 -3.37 -16.02
C PRO A 32 -13.93 -3.32 -16.67
N TYR A 33 -13.80 -2.46 -17.68
CA TYR A 33 -12.53 -2.24 -18.39
C TYR A 33 -11.48 -1.56 -17.49
N ASP A 34 -11.92 -0.76 -16.52
CA ASP A 34 -11.10 0.09 -15.65
C ASP A 34 -11.64 0.10 -14.21
N GLY A 35 -10.99 0.86 -13.32
CA GLY A 35 -11.52 1.25 -12.03
C GLY A 35 -12.90 1.89 -12.13
N VAL A 36 -13.67 1.77 -11.06
CA VAL A 36 -15.09 2.15 -10.98
C VAL A 36 -15.35 3.18 -9.88
N GLY A 37 -14.44 3.35 -8.92
CA GLY A 37 -14.53 4.40 -7.90
C GLY A 37 -13.77 5.67 -8.28
N TRP A 38 -14.50 6.73 -8.63
CA TRP A 38 -13.93 8.01 -9.13
C TRP A 38 -14.39 9.24 -8.33
N THR A 39 -14.94 9.04 -7.13
CA THR A 39 -15.45 10.15 -6.31
C THR A 39 -14.28 10.94 -5.70
N LEU A 40 -13.79 11.95 -6.43
CA LEU A 40 -12.59 12.72 -6.08
C LEU A 40 -12.62 13.29 -4.66
N PRO A 41 -13.73 13.85 -4.13
CA PRO A 41 -13.76 14.33 -2.76
C PRO A 41 -13.43 13.24 -1.72
N LEU A 42 -13.95 12.03 -1.91
CA LEU A 42 -13.67 10.90 -1.03
C LEU A 42 -12.21 10.46 -1.14
N GLN A 43 -11.64 10.41 -2.36
CA GLN A 43 -10.23 10.05 -2.56
C GLN A 43 -9.26 11.05 -1.93
N MET A 44 -9.65 12.33 -1.88
CA MET A 44 -8.83 13.42 -1.34
C MET A 44 -9.10 13.67 0.15
N GLY A 45 -10.04 12.94 0.78
CA GLY A 45 -10.42 13.17 2.18
C GLY A 45 -11.02 14.56 2.43
N VAL A 46 -11.66 15.18 1.43
CA VAL A 46 -12.22 16.53 1.56
C VAL A 46 -13.73 16.49 1.75
N ALA A 47 -14.21 17.31 2.69
CA ALA A 47 -15.63 17.54 2.86
C ALA A 47 -16.24 18.13 1.57
N TYR A 48 -17.37 17.59 1.15
CA TYR A 48 -18.12 18.09 0.00
C TYR A 48 -19.58 18.31 0.37
N LYS A 49 -20.24 19.20 -0.38
CA LYS A 49 -21.67 19.41 -0.33
C LYS A 49 -22.24 19.12 -1.70
N GLU A 50 -23.17 18.18 -1.77
CA GLU A 50 -23.91 17.94 -2.99
C GLU A 50 -24.80 19.15 -3.30
N MET A 51 -24.86 19.54 -4.56
CA MET A 51 -25.71 20.60 -5.04
C MET A 51 -26.52 20.08 -6.23
N THR A 52 -27.83 20.05 -6.08
CA THR A 52 -28.76 19.66 -7.16
C THR A 52 -29.27 20.87 -7.94
N ASP A 53 -29.26 22.05 -7.32
CA ASP A 53 -29.71 23.30 -7.94
C ASP A 53 -28.61 23.94 -8.81
N THR A 54 -29.03 24.59 -9.90
CA THR A 54 -28.08 25.27 -10.79
C THR A 54 -27.52 26.55 -10.16
N LEU A 55 -26.22 26.82 -10.35
CA LEU A 55 -25.57 28.08 -9.97
C LEU A 55 -25.87 29.24 -10.94
N ALA A 56 -27.02 29.25 -11.62
CA ALA A 56 -27.33 30.20 -12.68
C ALA A 56 -27.43 31.65 -12.17
N GLU A 57 -28.07 31.84 -11.00
CA GLU A 57 -28.36 33.15 -10.41
C GLU A 57 -27.29 33.64 -9.42
N VAL A 58 -26.22 32.88 -9.22
CA VAL A 58 -25.13 33.26 -8.31
C VAL A 58 -24.12 34.12 -9.07
N ASP A 59 -23.77 35.29 -8.52
CA ASP A 59 -22.68 36.10 -9.04
C ASP A 59 -21.37 35.32 -8.97
N LYS A 60 -20.73 35.14 -10.12
CA LYS A 60 -19.51 34.32 -10.27
C LYS A 60 -18.33 35.22 -10.62
N THR A 61 -17.23 35.05 -9.87
CA THR A 61 -15.94 35.68 -10.20
C THR A 61 -15.01 34.61 -10.75
N GLN A 62 -14.50 34.79 -11.96
CA GLN A 62 -13.52 33.88 -12.53
C GLN A 62 -12.19 34.04 -11.79
N ILE A 63 -11.68 32.93 -11.24
CA ILE A 63 -10.31 32.84 -10.74
C ILE A 63 -9.44 32.17 -11.82
N THR A 64 -8.26 32.72 -12.07
CA THR A 64 -7.28 32.16 -13.02
C THR A 64 -6.23 31.29 -12.33
N GLU A 65 -6.15 31.37 -11.01
CA GLU A 65 -5.24 30.61 -10.16
C GLU A 65 -5.94 30.32 -8.83
N ALA A 66 -5.91 29.06 -8.39
CA ALA A 66 -6.30 28.68 -7.04
C ALA A 66 -5.07 28.82 -6.13
N ARG A 67 -5.10 29.79 -5.21
CA ARG A 67 -4.05 29.94 -4.20
C ARG A 67 -4.55 29.37 -2.89
N GLY A 68 -3.85 28.35 -2.37
CA GLY A 68 -4.05 27.91 -0.99
C GLY A 68 -3.70 29.04 -0.01
N SER A 69 -4.28 29.00 1.19
CA SER A 69 -3.80 29.84 2.28
C SER A 69 -2.36 29.45 2.59
N GLY A 70 -1.42 30.40 2.48
CA GLY A 70 -0.05 30.17 2.95
C GLY A 70 -0.06 29.83 4.44
N GLY A 71 0.86 28.95 4.84
CA GLY A 71 0.98 28.59 6.25
C GLY A 71 1.52 29.74 7.09
N SER A 72 1.41 29.62 8.40
CA SER A 72 1.75 30.70 9.33
C SER A 72 2.22 30.18 10.68
N VAL A 73 2.84 31.06 11.47
CA VAL A 73 3.11 30.83 12.88
C VAL A 73 2.26 31.80 13.69
N THR A 74 1.44 31.27 14.59
CA THR A 74 0.46 32.04 15.37
C THR A 74 0.68 31.90 16.87
N GLY A 75 0.07 32.80 17.66
CA GLY A 75 0.23 32.87 19.10
C GLY A 75 1.39 33.75 19.56
N GLU A 76 1.42 34.04 20.86
CA GLU A 76 2.54 34.70 21.50
C GLU A 76 3.71 33.72 21.63
N ARG A 77 4.95 34.22 21.57
CA ARG A 77 6.12 33.35 21.60
C ARG A 77 6.18 32.59 22.92
N ASP A 78 6.28 31.27 22.82
CA ASP A 78 6.21 30.35 23.94
C ASP A 78 7.21 29.19 23.80
N ARG A 79 7.11 28.20 24.69
CA ARG A 79 8.02 27.05 24.81
C ARG A 79 8.15 26.24 23.53
N CYS A 80 7.06 25.87 22.88
CA CYS A 80 7.08 25.04 21.67
C CYS A 80 6.05 25.48 20.63
N LEU A 81 6.21 24.98 19.41
CA LEU A 81 5.24 25.12 18.33
C LEU A 81 4.56 23.77 18.06
N VAL A 82 3.25 23.78 17.84
CA VAL A 82 2.47 22.57 17.58
C VAL A 82 1.72 22.64 16.26
N PHE A 83 1.59 21.50 15.57
CA PHE A 83 0.78 21.36 14.34
C PHE A 83 0.30 19.91 14.13
N GLY A 84 -0.75 19.75 13.32
CA GLY A 84 -1.50 18.50 13.22
C GLY A 84 -0.87 17.44 12.30
N HIS A 85 -1.24 16.18 12.56
CA HIS A 85 -0.82 15.00 11.79
C HIS A 85 -1.70 14.74 10.55
N ALA A 86 -2.88 15.37 10.47
CA ALA A 86 -3.91 15.08 9.46
C ALA A 86 -3.57 15.60 8.05
N ASP A 87 -2.75 16.65 7.94
CA ASP A 87 -2.37 17.22 6.65
C ASP A 87 -1.18 16.49 6.06
N ASN A 88 -1.28 16.02 4.80
CA ASN A 88 -0.16 15.37 4.11
C ASN A 88 1.12 16.22 4.12
N ASN A 89 1.00 17.54 3.95
CA ASN A 89 2.17 18.42 3.94
C ASN A 89 2.89 18.48 5.31
N SER A 90 2.25 18.05 6.41
CA SER A 90 2.88 17.98 7.73
C SER A 90 4.10 17.07 7.70
N PHE A 91 4.06 15.92 7.02
CA PHE A 91 5.19 15.01 6.93
C PHE A 91 6.37 15.61 6.15
N LYS A 92 6.09 16.44 5.14
CA LYS A 92 7.12 17.19 4.42
C LYS A 92 7.74 18.26 5.30
N ALA A 93 6.92 19.01 6.06
CA ALA A 93 7.43 20.01 6.99
C ALA A 93 8.27 19.40 8.11
N VAL A 94 7.85 18.27 8.69
CA VAL A 94 8.63 17.53 9.69
C VAL A 94 10.00 17.16 9.13
N TYR A 95 10.04 16.58 7.92
CA TYR A 95 11.30 16.19 7.30
C TYR A 95 12.22 17.40 7.06
N GLN A 96 11.68 18.51 6.54
CA GLN A 96 12.44 19.75 6.35
C GLN A 96 12.95 20.35 7.66
N LEU A 97 12.18 20.27 8.76
CA LEU A 97 12.62 20.72 10.08
C LEU A 97 13.81 19.89 10.57
N LEU A 98 13.69 18.56 10.52
CA LEU A 98 14.75 17.63 10.91
C LEU A 98 16.01 17.81 10.04
N ASP A 99 15.85 18.05 8.74
CA ASP A 99 16.97 18.32 7.82
C ASP A 99 17.71 19.62 8.16
N ASN A 100 17.01 20.60 8.74
CA ASN A 100 17.61 21.82 9.26
C ASN A 100 18.13 21.70 10.71
N GLY A 101 18.17 20.47 11.27
CA GLY A 101 18.62 20.21 12.63
C GLY A 101 17.68 20.72 13.72
N ILE A 102 16.42 20.99 13.38
CA ILE A 102 15.40 21.46 14.32
C ILE A 102 14.73 20.23 14.94
N GLY A 103 14.71 20.17 16.27
CA GLY A 103 14.10 19.08 17.01
C GLY A 103 12.59 19.01 16.78
N VAL A 104 12.11 17.83 16.43
CA VAL A 104 10.69 17.52 16.29
C VAL A 104 10.37 16.30 17.15
N SER A 105 9.26 16.35 17.86
CA SER A 105 8.63 15.21 18.52
C SER A 105 7.17 15.12 18.12
N TRP A 106 6.49 14.02 18.45
CA TRP A 106 5.02 13.99 18.49
C TRP A 106 4.56 13.67 19.90
N ALA A 107 3.38 14.17 20.28
CA ALA A 107 2.77 13.84 21.57
C ALA A 107 2.26 12.39 21.56
N ASP A 108 2.57 11.63 22.62
CA ASP A 108 2.16 10.23 22.72
C ASP A 108 0.66 10.08 23.02
N GLU A 109 0.08 11.05 23.72
CA GLU A 109 -1.35 11.15 24.04
C GLU A 109 -1.93 12.51 23.61
N GLY A 110 -3.26 12.60 23.58
CA GLY A 110 -3.95 13.86 23.35
C GLY A 110 -3.86 14.79 24.57
N PHE A 111 -3.89 16.11 24.33
CA PHE A 111 -3.77 17.13 25.37
C PHE A 111 -4.60 18.38 25.06
N GLU A 112 -4.88 19.17 26.09
CA GLU A 112 -5.53 20.47 25.95
C GLU A 112 -4.53 21.59 26.23
N ALA A 113 -4.47 22.58 25.36
CA ALA A 113 -3.69 23.79 25.59
C ALA A 113 -4.31 25.01 24.91
N ASN A 114 -4.22 26.18 25.54
CA ASN A 114 -4.78 27.43 25.04
C ASN A 114 -6.28 27.34 24.66
N GLY A 115 -7.05 26.51 25.38
CA GLY A 115 -8.48 26.28 25.13
C GLY A 115 -8.77 25.49 23.84
N ARG A 116 -7.79 24.74 23.34
CA ARG A 116 -7.92 23.85 22.18
C ARG A 116 -7.44 22.44 22.53
N GLU A 117 -8.16 21.45 22.03
CA GLU A 117 -7.77 20.05 22.09
C GLU A 117 -6.84 19.68 20.93
N TYR A 118 -5.80 18.91 21.23
CA TYR A 118 -4.83 18.37 20.30
C TYR A 118 -4.84 16.84 20.42
N PRO A 119 -5.03 16.10 19.31
CA PRO A 119 -5.02 14.64 19.35
C PRO A 119 -3.60 14.09 19.57
N ALA A 120 -3.53 12.80 19.94
CA ALA A 120 -2.27 12.05 19.92
C ALA A 120 -1.61 12.14 18.53
N GLY A 121 -0.28 12.16 18.51
CA GLY A 121 0.50 12.34 17.29
C GLY A 121 0.66 13.79 16.84
N THR A 122 0.12 14.77 17.57
CA THR A 122 0.36 16.19 17.31
C THR A 122 1.86 16.46 17.33
N PHE A 123 2.39 17.03 16.25
CA PHE A 123 3.81 17.35 16.14
C PHE A 123 4.15 18.55 17.01
N MET A 124 5.28 18.47 17.69
CA MET A 124 5.85 19.50 18.54
C MET A 124 7.25 19.86 18.02
N VAL A 125 7.53 21.16 17.94
CA VAL A 125 8.78 21.69 17.38
C VAL A 125 9.44 22.59 18.41
N ASP A 126 10.73 22.35 18.64
CA ASP A 126 11.55 23.28 19.40
C ASP A 126 11.78 24.56 18.58
N ALA A 127 11.22 25.67 19.07
CA ALA A 127 11.27 26.96 18.38
C ALA A 127 12.56 27.74 18.65
N GLU A 128 13.46 27.26 19.53
CA GLU A 128 14.63 28.02 19.96
C GLU A 128 15.63 28.24 18.81
N GLY A 129 16.04 29.49 18.60
CA GLY A 129 17.03 29.89 17.59
C GLY A 129 16.61 29.80 16.12
N SER A 130 15.52 29.10 15.78
CA SER A 130 15.22 28.67 14.39
C SER A 130 13.95 29.26 13.79
N LEU A 131 13.31 30.24 14.45
CA LEU A 131 12.00 30.76 14.08
C LEU A 131 11.88 31.31 12.63
N ARG A 132 12.96 31.87 12.07
CA ARG A 132 12.96 32.32 10.67
C ARG A 132 12.78 31.14 9.72
N THR A 133 13.50 30.05 9.95
CA THR A 133 13.43 28.81 9.16
C THR A 133 12.07 28.15 9.33
N ILE A 134 11.56 28.07 10.56
CA ILE A 134 10.25 27.49 10.86
C ILE A 134 9.12 28.25 10.14
N ARG A 135 9.13 29.59 10.17
CA ARG A 135 8.14 30.41 9.43
C ARG A 135 8.17 30.18 7.93
N ARG A 136 9.36 30.00 7.36
CA ARG A 136 9.52 29.69 5.93
C ARG A 136 8.91 28.32 5.61
N ILE A 137 9.26 27.29 6.38
CA ILE A 137 8.74 25.92 6.22
C ILE A 137 7.21 25.90 6.37
N ALA A 138 6.66 26.56 7.40
CA ALA A 138 5.23 26.68 7.59
C ALA A 138 4.56 27.31 6.35
N SER A 139 5.08 28.44 5.86
CA SER A 139 4.54 29.14 4.69
C SER A 139 4.60 28.31 3.41
N GLU A 140 5.72 27.64 3.13
CA GLU A 140 5.93 26.84 1.91
C GLU A 140 5.02 25.61 1.86
N ASN A 141 4.75 25.01 3.02
CA ASN A 141 3.93 23.79 3.13
C ASN A 141 2.44 24.07 3.38
N GLY A 142 2.05 25.32 3.59
CA GLY A 142 0.64 25.67 3.86
C GLY A 142 0.17 25.33 5.28
N ILE A 143 1.09 25.10 6.22
CA ILE A 143 0.76 24.62 7.58
C ILE A 143 0.72 25.77 8.56
N THR A 144 -0.28 25.77 9.44
CA THR A 144 -0.33 26.69 10.58
C THR A 144 0.25 26.02 11.82
N MET A 145 1.31 26.60 12.37
CA MET A 145 1.92 26.19 13.62
C MET A 145 1.52 27.18 14.72
N ALA A 146 1.03 26.69 15.85
CA ALA A 146 0.61 27.52 16.98
C ALA A 146 1.61 27.39 18.13
N TYR A 147 1.93 28.49 18.79
CA TYR A 147 2.67 28.43 20.05
C TYR A 147 1.84 27.79 21.16
N CYS A 148 2.52 27.03 22.00
CA CYS A 148 1.92 26.29 23.11
C CYS A 148 2.88 26.24 24.32
N ASP A 149 2.36 26.57 25.50
CA ASP A 149 2.99 26.29 26.80
C ASP A 149 2.42 24.98 27.34
N THR A 150 2.95 23.85 26.85
CA THR A 150 2.60 22.55 27.41
C THR A 150 3.83 21.66 27.46
N GLU A 151 3.83 20.76 28.43
CA GLU A 151 4.82 19.70 28.56
C GLU A 151 4.04 18.40 28.65
N VAL A 152 4.18 17.58 27.61
CA VAL A 152 3.53 16.29 27.46
C VAL A 152 4.60 15.25 27.15
N GLU A 153 4.33 14.00 27.51
CA GLU A 153 5.15 12.89 27.05
C GLU A 153 5.12 12.83 25.52
N ALA A 154 6.31 12.76 24.93
CA ALA A 154 6.47 12.91 23.50
C ALA A 154 7.64 12.06 22.99
N THR A 155 7.40 11.38 21.87
CA THR A 155 8.43 10.63 21.17
C THR A 155 9.24 11.55 20.26
N VAL A 156 10.56 11.59 20.49
CA VAL A 156 11.50 12.37 19.65
C VAL A 156 11.68 11.71 18.29
N LEU A 157 11.64 12.52 17.24
CA LEU A 157 11.80 12.08 15.86
C LEU A 157 13.20 12.34 15.34
N GLY A 158 13.65 11.45 14.46
CA GLY A 158 14.90 11.57 13.73
C GLY A 158 14.71 11.24 12.25
N LYS A 159 15.70 11.61 11.43
CA LYS A 159 15.73 11.21 10.02
C LYS A 159 16.05 9.71 9.93
N PRO A 160 15.16 8.87 9.38
CA PRO A 160 15.47 7.46 9.20
C PRO A 160 16.47 7.27 8.05
N ARG A 161 17.41 6.32 8.19
CA ARG A 161 18.25 5.86 7.08
C ARG A 161 17.42 4.94 6.21
N LEU A 162 16.74 5.52 5.22
CA LEU A 162 15.75 4.85 4.38
C LEU A 162 16.41 4.19 3.16
N ALA A 163 15.99 2.96 2.84
CA ALA A 163 16.35 2.28 1.60
C ALA A 163 15.11 1.82 0.83
N LEU A 164 15.11 2.04 -0.49
CA LEU A 164 14.10 1.48 -1.41
C LEU A 164 14.74 0.37 -2.25
N TYR A 165 14.22 -0.84 -2.13
CA TYR A 165 14.71 -1.97 -2.91
C TYR A 165 14.38 -1.82 -4.40
N MET A 166 15.39 -1.95 -5.25
CA MET A 166 15.29 -1.82 -6.69
C MET A 166 15.92 -3.00 -7.42
N ALA A 167 15.08 -3.99 -7.73
CA ALA A 167 15.43 -5.11 -8.59
C ALA A 167 15.78 -4.68 -10.03
N TRP A 168 16.40 -5.59 -10.79
CA TRP A 168 16.63 -5.42 -12.23
C TRP A 168 15.38 -5.62 -13.10
N SER A 169 14.32 -6.16 -12.52
CA SER A 169 12.98 -6.19 -13.10
C SER A 169 12.26 -4.88 -12.78
N ALA A 170 11.59 -4.31 -13.79
CA ALA A 170 10.82 -3.09 -13.62
C ALA A 170 9.68 -3.30 -12.61
N SER A 171 9.50 -2.35 -11.71
CA SER A 171 8.34 -2.23 -10.82
C SER A 171 7.76 -0.83 -10.98
N ALA A 172 6.50 -0.74 -11.40
CA ALA A 172 5.79 0.54 -11.47
C ALA A 172 5.58 1.14 -10.08
N ASP A 173 5.34 0.27 -9.09
CA ASP A 173 5.15 0.66 -7.69
C ASP A 173 6.40 1.33 -7.10
N ALA A 174 7.59 0.81 -7.41
CA ALA A 174 8.84 1.45 -7.02
C ALA A 174 8.95 2.88 -7.59
N GLY A 175 8.49 3.08 -8.83
CA GLY A 175 8.41 4.41 -9.46
C GLY A 175 7.50 5.37 -8.71
N TRP A 176 6.32 4.91 -8.29
CA TRP A 176 5.40 5.71 -7.50
C TRP A 176 5.93 6.04 -6.10
N ILE A 177 6.58 5.07 -5.44
CA ILE A 177 7.22 5.30 -4.15
C ILE A 177 8.34 6.33 -4.27
N MET A 178 9.22 6.22 -5.28
CA MET A 178 10.25 7.23 -5.56
C MET A 178 9.61 8.61 -5.77
N TYR A 179 8.55 8.70 -6.58
CA TYR A 179 7.84 9.96 -6.79
C TYR A 179 7.34 10.57 -5.48
N ILE A 180 6.71 9.78 -4.61
CA ILE A 180 6.22 10.26 -3.30
C ILE A 180 7.39 10.72 -2.43
N LEU A 181 8.45 9.92 -2.30
CA LEU A 181 9.63 10.28 -1.50
C LEU A 181 10.28 11.57 -2.02
N ASP A 182 10.40 11.73 -3.34
CA ASP A 182 10.94 12.93 -3.98
C ASP A 182 10.04 14.15 -3.74
N GLN A 183 8.71 14.03 -3.84
CA GLN A 183 7.77 15.13 -3.57
C GLN A 183 7.85 15.61 -2.12
N PHE A 184 8.06 14.68 -1.19
CA PHE A 184 8.19 14.94 0.24
C PHE A 184 9.64 15.20 0.67
N GLU A 185 10.57 15.20 -0.27
CA GLU A 185 11.99 15.52 -0.08
C GLU A 185 12.75 14.54 0.83
N TYR A 186 12.23 13.32 1.01
CA TYR A 186 12.90 12.29 1.80
C TYR A 186 14.16 11.81 1.09
N GLU A 187 15.26 11.69 1.83
CA GLU A 187 16.49 11.06 1.35
C GLU A 187 16.34 9.53 1.46
N TYR A 188 16.71 8.83 0.39
CA TYR A 188 16.68 7.37 0.37
C TYR A 188 17.81 6.80 -0.48
N HIS A 189 18.24 5.59 -0.12
CA HIS A 189 19.21 4.81 -0.89
C HIS A 189 18.50 3.81 -1.80
N LEU A 190 18.90 3.71 -3.06
CA LEU A 190 18.42 2.66 -3.96
C LEU A 190 19.15 1.34 -3.69
N LEU A 191 18.54 0.48 -2.89
CA LEU A 191 19.11 -0.78 -2.43
C LEU A 191 19.07 -1.84 -3.55
N ARG A 192 20.24 -2.30 -4.00
CA ARG A 192 20.37 -3.30 -5.08
C ARG A 192 20.54 -4.73 -4.55
N ASN A 193 20.28 -5.71 -5.41
CA ASN A 193 20.36 -7.14 -5.07
C ASN A 193 21.68 -7.53 -4.41
N ALA A 194 22.80 -7.05 -4.94
CA ALA A 194 24.13 -7.36 -4.42
C ALA A 194 24.35 -6.81 -2.99
N GLU A 195 23.75 -5.67 -2.66
CA GLU A 195 23.83 -5.08 -1.33
C GLU A 195 22.98 -5.85 -0.32
N VAL A 196 21.79 -6.31 -0.74
CA VAL A 196 20.97 -7.20 0.08
C VAL A 196 21.72 -8.51 0.36
N GLY A 197 22.34 -9.10 -0.68
CA GLY A 197 23.15 -10.31 -0.54
C GLY A 197 24.40 -10.11 0.32
N ALA A 198 24.99 -8.92 0.34
CA ALA A 198 26.17 -8.62 1.16
C ALA A 198 25.87 -8.50 2.67
N GLY A 199 24.61 -8.29 3.06
CA GLY A 199 24.20 -8.19 4.47
C GLY A 199 24.63 -6.89 5.15
N ASN A 200 24.78 -6.93 6.49
CA ASN A 200 25.06 -5.76 7.35
C ASN A 200 24.10 -4.59 7.11
N LEU A 201 22.82 -4.89 6.96
CA LEU A 201 21.80 -3.91 6.60
C LEU A 201 21.52 -2.91 7.73
N ASN A 202 21.50 -3.34 9.01
CA ASN A 202 21.25 -2.46 10.16
C ASN A 202 22.35 -1.41 10.38
N ASP A 203 23.58 -1.67 9.92
CA ASP A 203 24.68 -0.70 10.01
C ASP A 203 24.45 0.49 9.07
N ARG A 204 23.56 0.33 8.08
CA ARG A 204 23.36 1.29 6.99
C ARG A 204 21.96 1.87 6.96
N PHE A 205 20.97 1.10 7.37
CA PHE A 205 19.56 1.42 7.20
C PHE A 205 18.79 1.16 8.49
N ASP A 206 17.76 1.98 8.69
CA ASP A 206 16.75 1.79 9.75
C ASP A 206 15.46 1.23 9.14
N VAL A 207 15.17 1.61 7.90
CA VAL A 207 13.94 1.22 7.18
C VAL A 207 14.28 0.76 5.77
N ILE A 208 13.72 -0.38 5.36
CA ILE A 208 13.80 -0.90 3.98
C ILE A 208 12.38 -1.05 3.43
N ILE A 209 12.12 -0.48 2.26
CA ILE A 209 10.86 -0.61 1.53
C ILE A 209 11.03 -1.63 0.40
N LEU A 210 10.18 -2.65 0.38
CA LEU A 210 10.02 -3.58 -0.73
C LEU A 210 8.78 -3.19 -1.55
N PRO A 211 8.96 -2.65 -2.77
CA PRO A 211 7.83 -2.31 -3.64
C PRO A 211 7.04 -3.56 -4.03
N SER A 212 5.83 -3.36 -4.54
CA SER A 212 4.94 -4.44 -4.97
C SER A 212 5.57 -5.28 -6.06
N GLN A 213 6.03 -6.45 -5.65
CA GLN A 213 6.71 -7.41 -6.49
C GLN A 213 6.60 -8.80 -5.87
N GLY A 214 6.27 -9.83 -6.66
CA GLY A 214 6.12 -11.19 -6.13
C GLY A 214 7.45 -11.77 -5.61
N ALA A 215 7.37 -12.59 -4.55
CA ALA A 215 8.54 -13.16 -3.85
C ALA A 215 9.55 -13.82 -4.81
N SER A 216 9.10 -14.66 -5.74
CA SER A 216 9.99 -15.29 -6.73
C SER A 216 10.72 -14.29 -7.61
N SER A 217 10.07 -13.18 -7.98
CA SER A 217 10.74 -12.14 -8.78
C SER A 217 11.76 -11.35 -7.96
N ILE A 218 11.60 -11.23 -6.64
CA ILE A 218 12.57 -10.62 -5.75
C ILE A 218 13.78 -11.55 -5.55
N ILE A 219 13.52 -12.84 -5.30
CA ILE A 219 14.53 -13.85 -4.95
C ILE A 219 15.31 -14.31 -6.18
N ASP A 220 14.61 -14.73 -7.25
CA ASP A 220 15.24 -15.28 -8.45
C ASP A 220 15.65 -14.19 -9.44
N GLY A 221 14.89 -13.08 -9.48
CA GLY A 221 15.09 -11.99 -10.42
C GLY A 221 15.07 -12.41 -11.89
N ARG A 222 15.88 -11.74 -12.72
CA ARG A 222 15.92 -12.01 -14.17
C ARG A 222 16.75 -13.25 -14.45
N ARG A 223 16.26 -14.13 -15.33
CA ARG A 223 16.97 -15.36 -15.72
C ARG A 223 18.20 -15.07 -16.58
N LYS A 224 19.26 -15.87 -16.40
CA LYS A 224 20.44 -15.88 -17.27
C LYS A 224 20.01 -16.02 -18.74
N GLY A 225 20.59 -15.21 -19.62
CA GLY A 225 20.31 -15.21 -21.06
C GLY A 225 19.10 -14.37 -21.49
N THR A 226 18.39 -13.69 -20.57
CA THR A 226 17.26 -12.79 -20.90
C THR A 226 17.64 -11.31 -20.93
N THR A 227 18.83 -10.97 -20.44
CA THR A 227 19.36 -9.60 -20.28
C THR A 227 20.89 -9.68 -20.13
N PRO A 228 21.66 -8.58 -20.29
CA PRO A 228 23.10 -8.61 -20.07
C PRO A 228 23.47 -9.11 -18.66
N PRO A 229 24.66 -9.72 -18.47
CA PRO A 229 25.02 -10.42 -17.22
C PRO A 229 24.85 -9.60 -15.94
N ASP A 230 25.11 -8.30 -15.99
CA ASP A 230 25.04 -7.41 -14.82
C ASP A 230 23.61 -7.17 -14.31
N TYR A 231 22.59 -7.52 -15.10
CA TYR A 231 21.16 -7.31 -14.80
C TYR A 231 20.42 -8.63 -14.48
N VAL A 232 21.16 -9.70 -14.22
CA VAL A 232 20.62 -11.04 -13.96
C VAL A 232 20.54 -11.31 -12.46
N GLY A 233 19.58 -12.15 -12.05
CA GLY A 233 19.45 -12.62 -10.67
C GLY A 233 18.63 -11.71 -9.77
N GLY A 234 18.27 -12.24 -8.61
CA GLY A 234 17.60 -11.55 -7.51
C GLY A 234 18.48 -11.55 -6.26
N ILE A 235 17.86 -11.45 -5.09
CA ILE A 235 18.57 -11.46 -3.80
C ILE A 235 19.03 -12.87 -3.35
N GLY A 236 18.43 -13.92 -3.91
CA GLY A 236 18.67 -15.31 -3.51
C GLY A 236 18.26 -15.62 -2.07
N ASP A 237 18.46 -16.87 -1.65
CA ASP A 237 18.10 -17.34 -0.29
C ASP A 237 18.91 -16.61 0.79
N GLU A 238 20.19 -16.33 0.53
CA GLU A 238 21.06 -15.56 1.43
C GLU A 238 20.54 -14.14 1.65
N GLY A 239 20.09 -13.46 0.60
CA GLY A 239 19.50 -12.14 0.74
C GLY A 239 18.17 -12.13 1.51
N VAL A 240 17.39 -13.21 1.42
CA VAL A 240 16.18 -13.38 2.26
C VAL A 240 16.56 -13.51 3.73
N GLU A 241 17.59 -14.30 4.05
CA GLU A 241 18.08 -14.44 5.42
C GLU A 241 18.63 -13.11 5.96
N ASN A 242 19.36 -12.35 5.14
CA ASN A 242 19.85 -11.02 5.52
C ASN A 242 18.70 -10.03 5.80
N LEU A 243 17.61 -10.07 5.03
CA LEU A 243 16.42 -9.26 5.30
C LEU A 243 15.71 -9.70 6.59
N LYS A 244 15.70 -10.99 6.87
CA LYS A 244 15.14 -11.53 8.11
C LYS A 244 15.96 -11.09 9.32
N GLU A 245 17.29 -11.26 9.25
CA GLU A 245 18.23 -10.80 10.27
C GLU A 245 18.09 -9.29 10.50
N PHE A 246 17.89 -8.51 9.43
CA PHE A 246 17.65 -7.07 9.54
C PHE A 246 16.45 -6.74 10.43
N VAL A 247 15.33 -7.45 10.24
CA VAL A 247 14.13 -7.27 11.06
C VAL A 247 14.34 -7.77 12.48
N GLU A 248 14.96 -8.94 12.66
CA GLU A 248 15.25 -9.51 13.99
C GLU A 248 16.17 -8.61 14.84
N LYS A 249 17.03 -7.81 14.19
CA LYS A 249 17.88 -6.81 14.83
C LYS A 249 17.22 -5.44 15.04
N GLY A 250 15.91 -5.33 14.82
CA GLY A 250 15.12 -4.13 15.06
C GLY A 250 15.00 -3.17 13.87
N GLY A 251 15.42 -3.59 12.68
CA GLY A 251 15.16 -2.85 11.45
C GLY A 251 13.70 -2.98 11.00
N THR A 252 13.18 -1.96 10.31
CA THR A 252 11.79 -1.96 9.84
C THR A 252 11.72 -2.34 8.36
N LEU A 253 11.02 -3.43 8.04
CA LEU A 253 10.77 -3.85 6.65
C LEU A 253 9.33 -3.52 6.24
N ILE A 254 9.16 -2.61 5.30
CA ILE A 254 7.86 -2.24 4.74
C ILE A 254 7.63 -3.05 3.46
N CYS A 255 6.61 -3.91 3.45
CA CYS A 255 6.23 -4.70 2.28
C CYS A 255 4.94 -4.14 1.67
N ASN A 256 4.99 -3.70 0.41
CA ASN A 256 3.80 -3.28 -0.31
C ASN A 256 3.18 -4.42 -1.15
N SER A 257 1.90 -4.72 -0.92
CA SER A 257 1.06 -5.65 -1.71
C SER A 257 1.77 -6.96 -2.11
N GLY A 258 2.35 -7.03 -3.33
CA GLY A 258 2.99 -8.25 -3.84
C GLY A 258 4.18 -8.74 -3.02
N SER A 259 4.93 -7.83 -2.39
CA SER A 259 6.13 -8.19 -1.61
C SER A 259 5.79 -8.79 -0.24
N CYS A 260 4.55 -8.62 0.25
CA CYS A 260 4.08 -9.26 1.49
C CYS A 260 4.21 -10.79 1.43
N GLY A 261 4.08 -11.38 0.24
CA GLY A 261 4.29 -12.82 0.04
C GLY A 261 5.69 -13.28 0.45
N LEU A 262 6.73 -12.45 0.28
CA LEU A 262 8.09 -12.79 0.73
C LEU A 262 8.14 -12.91 2.27
N ALA A 263 7.61 -11.91 2.98
CA ALA A 263 7.59 -11.94 4.44
C ALA A 263 6.73 -13.10 4.97
N ILE A 264 5.52 -13.28 4.43
CA ILE A 264 4.61 -14.38 4.83
C ILE A 264 5.23 -15.76 4.59
N ASP A 265 5.86 -15.96 3.44
CA ASP A 265 6.40 -17.27 3.05
C ASP A 265 7.70 -17.62 3.74
N TYR A 266 8.60 -16.64 3.90
CA TYR A 266 9.95 -16.89 4.36
C TYR A 266 10.15 -16.52 5.84
N PHE A 267 9.43 -15.52 6.37
CA PHE A 267 9.51 -15.17 7.80
C PHE A 267 8.47 -15.94 8.63
N LYS A 268 7.58 -16.69 7.96
CA LYS A 268 6.56 -17.55 8.59
C LYS A 268 5.55 -16.78 9.44
N LEU A 269 5.18 -15.58 8.98
CA LEU A 269 4.15 -14.78 9.64
C LEU A 269 2.80 -15.52 9.68
N PRO A 270 2.01 -15.37 10.76
CA PRO A 270 0.71 -16.03 10.96
C PRO A 270 -0.42 -15.31 10.20
N VAL A 271 -0.21 -15.06 8.91
CA VAL A 271 -1.15 -14.33 8.03
C VAL A 271 -1.23 -15.06 6.71
N ARG A 272 -2.43 -15.14 6.14
CA ARG A 272 -2.60 -15.58 4.74
C ARG A 272 -3.13 -14.47 3.87
N ILE A 273 -2.84 -14.57 2.58
CA ILE A 273 -3.47 -13.74 1.56
C ILE A 273 -4.80 -14.41 1.20
N ALA A 274 -5.91 -13.88 1.72
CA ALA A 274 -7.26 -14.39 1.43
C ALA A 274 -7.69 -14.05 0.00
N SER A 275 -7.30 -12.87 -0.51
CA SER A 275 -7.61 -12.50 -1.89
C SER A 275 -6.58 -11.55 -2.50
N THR A 276 -6.57 -11.53 -3.84
CA THR A 276 -5.78 -10.60 -4.66
C THR A 276 -6.67 -9.57 -5.38
N GLY A 277 -7.96 -9.53 -5.05
CA GLY A 277 -8.94 -8.65 -5.69
C GLY A 277 -9.30 -9.04 -7.13
N ARG A 278 -8.88 -10.22 -7.58
CA ARG A 278 -9.00 -10.71 -8.98
C ARG A 278 -9.62 -12.12 -9.09
N GLY A 279 -10.24 -12.62 -8.01
CA GLY A 279 -10.87 -13.93 -7.96
C GLY A 279 -12.27 -13.94 -8.56
N GLU A 280 -12.88 -15.13 -8.66
CA GLU A 280 -14.29 -15.27 -9.06
C GLU A 280 -15.24 -14.85 -7.92
N GLU A 281 -14.87 -15.13 -6.67
CA GLU A 281 -15.65 -14.83 -5.47
C GLU A 281 -15.51 -13.37 -5.00
N PHE A 282 -14.34 -12.76 -5.23
CA PHE A 282 -14.08 -11.36 -4.92
C PHE A 282 -13.26 -10.70 -6.03
N MET A 283 -13.90 -9.74 -6.70
CA MET A 283 -13.27 -8.90 -7.71
C MET A 283 -13.52 -7.43 -7.44
N CYS A 284 -12.43 -6.69 -7.25
CA CYS A 284 -12.44 -5.24 -7.09
C CYS A 284 -11.36 -4.63 -8.01
N PRO A 285 -11.76 -4.18 -9.22
CA PRO A 285 -10.82 -3.66 -10.23
C PRO A 285 -10.29 -2.26 -9.88
N GLY A 286 -10.93 -1.56 -8.96
CA GLY A 286 -10.62 -0.19 -8.55
C GLY A 286 -11.84 0.45 -7.92
N ALA A 287 -11.96 0.48 -6.59
CA ALA A 287 -13.13 1.05 -5.92
C ALA A 287 -12.71 1.80 -4.65
N ILE A 288 -13.59 2.70 -4.19
CA ILE A 288 -13.45 3.35 -2.89
C ILE A 288 -14.24 2.53 -1.88
N LEU A 289 -13.52 1.95 -0.93
CA LEU A 289 -14.07 1.11 0.13
C LEU A 289 -14.02 1.84 1.47
N LYS A 290 -14.97 1.53 2.35
CA LYS A 290 -14.93 1.91 3.76
C LYS A 290 -13.81 1.19 4.49
N MET A 291 -13.19 1.86 5.45
CA MET A 291 -12.17 1.32 6.32
C MET A 291 -12.40 1.82 7.74
N ASP A 292 -12.18 0.94 8.71
CA ASP A 292 -12.02 1.30 10.12
C ASP A 292 -10.52 1.38 10.43
N TYR A 293 -10.10 2.44 11.10
CA TYR A 293 -8.71 2.70 11.48
C TYR A 293 -8.54 2.68 13.01
N ASP A 294 -7.53 1.96 13.49
CA ASP A 294 -7.10 2.05 14.89
C ASP A 294 -6.30 3.34 15.11
N ILE A 295 -7.02 4.43 15.40
CA ILE A 295 -6.43 5.76 15.63
C ILE A 295 -5.57 5.87 16.89
N SER A 296 -5.50 4.81 17.72
CA SER A 296 -4.54 4.73 18.83
C SER A 296 -3.15 4.35 18.34
N HIS A 297 -3.04 3.72 17.17
CA HIS A 297 -1.77 3.29 16.59
C HIS A 297 -1.06 4.47 15.88
N PRO A 298 0.27 4.67 16.07
CA PRO A 298 0.98 5.81 15.48
C PRO A 298 0.89 5.94 13.95
N LEU A 299 0.71 4.81 13.25
CA LEU A 299 0.51 4.79 11.79
C LEU A 299 -0.83 5.37 11.33
N ALA A 300 -1.79 5.56 12.24
CA ALA A 300 -3.11 6.12 11.97
C ALA A 300 -3.32 7.49 12.63
N TYR A 301 -2.28 8.10 13.21
CA TYR A 301 -2.39 9.47 13.72
C TYR A 301 -2.85 10.43 12.61
N GLY A 302 -3.80 11.30 12.96
CA GLY A 302 -4.41 12.24 12.00
C GLY A 302 -5.49 11.63 11.09
N MET A 303 -5.71 10.32 11.12
CA MET A 303 -6.82 9.67 10.43
C MET A 303 -8.10 9.74 11.26
N GLU A 304 -9.26 9.68 10.59
CA GLU A 304 -10.54 9.43 11.25
C GLU A 304 -10.71 7.93 11.52
N GLU A 305 -11.42 7.57 12.60
CA GLU A 305 -11.72 6.18 12.95
C GLU A 305 -12.45 5.45 11.82
N HIS A 306 -13.37 6.14 11.13
CA HIS A 306 -14.05 5.63 9.94
C HIS A 306 -13.65 6.46 8.73
N GLY A 307 -12.92 5.85 7.79
CA GLY A 307 -12.43 6.53 6.61
C GLY A 307 -12.65 5.73 5.34
N THR A 308 -11.85 6.04 4.33
CA THR A 308 -11.94 5.40 3.01
C THR A 308 -10.57 4.97 2.51
N MET A 309 -10.55 3.97 1.62
CA MET A 309 -9.37 3.54 0.90
C MET A 309 -9.71 3.27 -0.56
N PHE A 310 -8.82 3.65 -1.47
CA PHE A 310 -8.88 3.18 -2.84
C PHE A 310 -8.24 1.79 -2.95
N PHE A 311 -9.04 0.79 -3.31
CA PHE A 311 -8.57 -0.57 -3.50
C PHE A 311 -8.44 -0.87 -5.00
N SER A 312 -7.24 -1.23 -5.46
CA SER A 312 -7.03 -1.76 -6.81
C SER A 312 -5.90 -2.79 -6.82
N GLY A 313 -6.23 -4.05 -7.05
CA GLY A 313 -5.24 -5.14 -7.16
C GLY A 313 -4.34 -5.31 -5.93
N ALA A 314 -4.76 -4.82 -4.77
CA ALA A 314 -4.09 -5.01 -3.49
C ALA A 314 -4.36 -6.42 -2.93
N ARG A 315 -3.66 -6.77 -1.84
CA ARG A 315 -3.85 -8.04 -1.13
C ARG A 315 -4.81 -7.83 0.03
N VAL A 316 -5.75 -8.75 0.18
CA VAL A 316 -6.61 -8.86 1.36
C VAL A 316 -6.01 -9.93 2.26
N PHE A 317 -5.85 -9.62 3.53
CA PHE A 317 -5.22 -10.48 4.53
C PHE A 317 -6.26 -11.05 5.49
N GLU A 318 -5.97 -12.23 6.01
CA GLU A 318 -6.73 -12.88 7.07
C GLU A 318 -5.76 -13.40 8.14
N LEU A 319 -6.17 -13.26 9.39
CA LEU A 319 -5.40 -13.51 10.60
C LEU A 319 -5.97 -14.72 11.33
N GLY A 320 -5.11 -15.56 11.93
CA GLY A 320 -5.53 -16.58 12.92
C GLY A 320 -6.39 -17.73 12.37
N PRO A 321 -6.61 -18.84 13.12
CA PRO A 321 -6.90 -20.14 12.53
C PRO A 321 -8.30 -20.23 11.93
N GLU A 322 -8.45 -21.11 10.95
CA GLU A 322 -9.71 -21.46 10.30
C GLU A 322 -10.69 -21.99 11.36
N GLU A 323 -11.82 -21.32 11.60
CA GLU A 323 -12.99 -22.03 12.14
C GLU A 323 -13.40 -23.03 11.05
N GLU A 324 -13.20 -24.33 11.29
CA GLU A 324 -13.74 -25.40 10.45
C GLU A 324 -15.24 -25.14 10.24
N GLN A 325 -15.62 -24.61 9.07
CA GLN A 325 -17.00 -24.73 8.62
C GLN A 325 -17.24 -26.22 8.39
N PRO A 326 -18.27 -26.84 9.00
CA PRO A 326 -18.52 -28.25 8.79
C PRO A 326 -18.77 -28.49 7.31
N GLU A 327 -17.95 -29.32 6.66
CA GLU A 327 -18.23 -29.81 5.32
C GLU A 327 -19.60 -30.49 5.33
N GLU A 328 -20.60 -29.83 4.74
CA GLU A 328 -21.85 -30.49 4.38
C GLU A 328 -21.51 -31.53 3.30
N GLN A 329 -21.38 -32.79 3.73
CA GLN A 329 -21.22 -33.94 2.84
C GLN A 329 -22.46 -34.07 1.95
N ALA A 330 -22.39 -33.50 0.75
CA ALA A 330 -23.32 -33.82 -0.33
C ALA A 330 -22.93 -35.19 -0.92
N GLU A 331 -23.39 -36.27 -0.27
CA GLU A 331 -23.52 -37.59 -0.87
C GLU A 331 -24.55 -37.55 -2.01
N GLU A 332 -24.12 -37.17 -3.22
CA GLU A 332 -24.89 -37.46 -4.44
C GLU A 332 -24.54 -38.86 -4.94
N THR A 333 -25.32 -39.85 -4.51
CA THR A 333 -25.34 -41.18 -5.11
C THR A 333 -25.69 -41.09 -6.60
N ARG A 334 -24.76 -41.47 -7.48
CA ARG A 334 -25.05 -41.77 -8.90
C ARG A 334 -24.94 -43.28 -9.15
N PRO A 335 -25.97 -43.94 -9.73
CA PRO A 335 -25.88 -45.35 -10.03
C PRO A 335 -25.14 -45.59 -11.37
N GLY A 336 -24.02 -46.31 -11.26
CA GLY A 336 -23.56 -47.40 -12.13
C GLY A 336 -23.48 -47.21 -13.65
N THR A 337 -22.25 -47.30 -14.17
CA THR A 337 -21.96 -48.13 -15.35
C THR A 337 -20.56 -48.73 -15.24
N GLN A 338 -20.47 -50.05 -15.38
CA GLN A 338 -19.24 -50.85 -15.40
C GLN A 338 -18.52 -50.77 -16.76
N GLN A 339 -17.24 -51.20 -16.73
CA GLN A 339 -16.34 -51.64 -17.82
C GLN A 339 -15.43 -50.53 -18.40
N ALA A 340 -14.12 -50.69 -18.62
CA ALA A 340 -13.26 -51.87 -18.64
C ALA A 340 -11.80 -51.51 -18.28
N GLN A 341 -11.09 -52.47 -17.70
CA GLN A 341 -9.63 -52.50 -17.50
C GLN A 341 -8.88 -52.66 -18.84
N GLN A 342 -7.71 -52.03 -18.99
CA GLN A 342 -6.49 -52.72 -19.46
C GLN A 342 -5.19 -51.89 -19.39
N ALA A 343 -4.22 -52.51 -18.70
CA ALA A 343 -2.78 -52.63 -18.95
C ALA A 343 -1.83 -51.41 -19.11
N GLN A 344 -1.02 -51.22 -18.06
CA GLN A 344 0.46 -51.14 -18.03
C GLN A 344 1.25 -50.90 -19.33
N GLN A 345 2.14 -49.90 -19.30
CA GLN A 345 3.57 -50.09 -19.59
C GLN A 345 4.44 -48.92 -19.09
N VAL A 346 5.42 -49.26 -18.24
CA VAL A 346 6.50 -48.38 -17.76
C VAL A 346 7.75 -48.67 -18.59
N ARG A 347 8.48 -47.63 -19.04
CA ARG A 347 9.93 -47.67 -19.25
C ARG A 347 10.57 -46.27 -19.02
N PRO A 348 11.85 -46.21 -18.61
CA PRO A 348 12.38 -45.13 -17.79
C PRO A 348 13.17 -44.07 -18.59
N GLY A 349 13.04 -42.81 -18.17
CA GLY A 349 13.87 -41.70 -18.64
C GLY A 349 14.01 -40.68 -17.53
N GLN A 350 15.17 -40.65 -16.88
CA GLN A 350 15.53 -39.65 -15.88
C GLN A 350 15.56 -38.26 -16.52
N MET A 351 14.68 -37.36 -16.07
CA MET A 351 15.00 -35.95 -15.91
C MET A 351 14.60 -35.56 -14.49
N ARG A 352 15.57 -35.07 -13.71
CA ARG A 352 15.34 -34.39 -12.43
C ARG A 352 14.51 -33.14 -12.71
N GLY A 353 13.18 -33.29 -12.66
CA GLY A 353 12.25 -32.18 -12.68
C GLY A 353 12.36 -31.41 -11.36
N ARG A 354 12.81 -30.16 -11.45
CA ARG A 354 12.56 -29.14 -10.42
C ARG A 354 11.05 -29.12 -10.17
N ARG A 355 10.64 -29.33 -8.92
CA ARG A 355 9.25 -29.16 -8.51
C ARG A 355 8.83 -27.73 -8.82
N ARG A 356 8.04 -27.59 -9.87
CA ARG A 356 7.22 -26.41 -10.11
C ARG A 356 6.11 -26.54 -9.07
N ILE A 357 6.19 -25.77 -7.99
CA ILE A 357 5.07 -25.62 -7.06
C ILE A 357 4.06 -24.75 -7.81
N GLN A 358 3.22 -25.42 -8.60
CA GLN A 358 1.94 -24.91 -9.06
C GLN A 358 0.92 -25.69 -8.23
N GLU A 359 0.71 -25.22 -7.01
CA GLU A 359 -0.36 -25.66 -6.15
C GLU A 359 -0.55 -24.52 -5.15
N THR A 360 -1.67 -23.81 -5.28
CA THR A 360 -2.26 -23.05 -4.19
C THR A 360 -2.70 -24.10 -3.16
N GLN A 361 -1.76 -24.71 -2.45
CA GLN A 361 -2.10 -25.42 -1.22
C GLN A 361 -2.54 -24.31 -0.26
N GLU A 362 -3.78 -24.39 0.20
CA GLU A 362 -4.26 -23.68 1.38
C GLU A 362 -3.25 -23.94 2.49
N ARG A 363 -2.38 -22.95 2.70
CA ARG A 363 -1.36 -23.03 3.73
C ARG A 363 -2.08 -22.74 5.03
N ALA A 364 -2.23 -23.76 5.87
CA ALA A 364 -2.74 -23.62 7.22
C ALA A 364 -1.98 -22.48 7.93
N ILE A 365 -2.72 -21.53 8.50
CA ILE A 365 -2.16 -20.46 9.30
C ILE A 365 -1.56 -21.11 10.56
N PRO A 366 -0.28 -20.86 10.90
CA PRO A 366 0.28 -21.40 12.13
C PRO A 366 -0.50 -20.83 13.33
N GLU A 367 -0.95 -21.71 14.23
CA GLU A 367 -1.52 -21.31 15.52
C GLU A 367 -0.44 -20.61 16.35
N VAL A 368 -0.68 -19.34 16.69
CA VAL A 368 0.18 -18.54 17.56
C VAL A 368 -0.67 -17.93 18.68
N PRO A 369 -0.08 -17.64 19.85
CA PRO A 369 -0.76 -16.87 20.90
C PRO A 369 -1.29 -15.54 20.37
N GLU A 370 -2.39 -15.05 20.93
CA GLU A 370 -3.02 -13.77 20.52
C GLU A 370 -2.03 -12.59 20.61
N GLU A 371 -1.12 -12.61 21.57
CA GLU A 371 -0.05 -11.62 21.77
C GLU A 371 1.00 -11.59 20.63
N GLU A 372 1.09 -12.68 19.86
CA GLU A 372 1.99 -12.82 18.71
C GLU A 372 1.27 -12.56 17.37
N LEU A 373 -0.04 -12.27 17.40
CA LEU A 373 -0.77 -11.88 16.21
C LEU A 373 -0.31 -10.50 15.71
N PRO A 374 -0.33 -10.27 14.38
CA PRO A 374 -0.04 -8.97 13.82
C PRO A 374 -1.03 -7.94 14.35
N LYS A 375 -0.51 -6.78 14.75
CA LYS A 375 -1.35 -5.63 15.04
C LYS A 375 -2.01 -5.14 13.75
N VAL A 376 -3.31 -4.92 13.81
CA VAL A 376 -4.10 -4.46 12.68
C VAL A 376 -4.39 -2.98 12.85
N VAL A 377 -3.90 -2.17 11.91
CA VAL A 377 -4.07 -0.72 11.94
C VAL A 377 -5.31 -0.28 11.16
N ALA A 378 -5.72 -1.07 10.17
CA ALA A 378 -6.89 -0.78 9.37
C ALA A 378 -7.60 -2.07 8.96
N THR A 379 -8.93 -2.10 9.09
CA THR A 379 -9.79 -3.23 8.73
C THR A 379 -10.94 -2.79 7.84
N PHE A 380 -11.51 -3.76 7.12
CA PHE A 380 -12.80 -3.57 6.50
C PHE A 380 -13.90 -3.71 7.57
N PRO A 381 -14.91 -2.81 7.60
CA PRO A 381 -15.99 -2.92 8.58
C PRO A 381 -16.94 -4.09 8.26
N ASP A 382 -17.67 -4.59 9.26
CA ASP A 382 -18.64 -5.70 9.12
C ASP A 382 -19.94 -5.33 8.36
N GLU A 383 -19.98 -4.16 7.71
CA GLU A 383 -21.13 -3.65 6.98
C GLU A 383 -20.89 -3.59 5.45
N LYS A 384 -21.79 -2.90 4.71
CA LYS A 384 -21.58 -2.65 3.28
C LYS A 384 -20.30 -1.84 3.06
N LEU A 385 -19.28 -2.51 2.52
CA LEU A 385 -17.94 -1.97 2.27
C LEU A 385 -17.87 -0.85 1.22
N LEU A 386 -18.83 -0.80 0.30
CA LEU A 386 -18.70 0.01 -0.91
C LEU A 386 -19.25 1.42 -0.74
N LEU A 387 -18.41 2.43 -0.95
CA LEU A 387 -18.82 3.84 -1.04
C LEU A 387 -18.97 4.31 -2.49
N SER A 388 -18.04 3.91 -3.36
CA SER A 388 -18.05 4.30 -4.77
C SER A 388 -17.36 3.25 -5.63
N GLY A 389 -18.01 2.89 -6.73
CA GLY A 389 -17.58 1.81 -7.63
C GLY A 389 -18.50 0.61 -7.57
N TRP A 390 -18.03 -0.54 -8.06
CA TRP A 390 -18.74 -1.83 -8.08
C TRP A 390 -17.83 -2.91 -7.51
N MET A 391 -18.39 -3.76 -6.64
CA MET A 391 -17.77 -5.01 -6.21
C MET A 391 -18.58 -6.15 -6.78
N ILE A 392 -17.92 -7.12 -7.39
CA ILE A 392 -18.62 -8.29 -7.89
C ILE A 392 -18.56 -9.39 -6.84
N GLY A 393 -19.74 -9.82 -6.36
CA GLY A 393 -19.93 -10.72 -5.23
C GLY A 393 -21.03 -10.25 -4.27
N ALA A 394 -21.33 -8.96 -4.23
CA ALA A 394 -22.52 -8.46 -3.54
C ALA A 394 -23.75 -8.74 -4.42
N MET A 395 -24.59 -9.72 -4.03
CA MET A 395 -25.95 -9.76 -4.54
C MET A 395 -26.65 -8.48 -4.08
N TYR A 396 -26.81 -7.55 -5.02
CA TYR A 396 -27.59 -6.33 -4.80
C TYR A 396 -29.05 -6.75 -4.58
N TYR A 397 -29.51 -6.70 -3.32
CA TYR A 397 -30.94 -6.66 -2.96
C TYR A 397 -31.48 -5.24 -3.09
#